data_AF-A0A9Q3BZN3-F1
#
_entry.id   AF-A0A9Q3BZN3-F1
#
_cell.length_a   1.000
_cell.length_b   1.000
_cell.length_c   1.000
_cell.angle_alpha   90.00
_cell.angle_beta   90.00
_cell.angle_gamma   90.00
#
_symmetry.space_group_name_H-M   'P 1'
#
loop_
_entity.id
_entity.type
_entity.pdbx_description
1 polymer ?
#
loop_
_entity_poly.entity_id
_entity_poly.type
_entity_poly.pdbx_seq_one_letter_code
_entity_poly.pdbx_strand_id
1 'polypeptide(L)'
;FEEPNSNCRWDNPLITFNWFESLQVVHNHNNDQSNLLSSSSSSPNDDNNWSKLAQDLWIAVTQGDLKPVHAAVKMPTPSSTNFLHLLEVTTNSLVTSFLSSLKDSPISYGPITFSSLLPISNRTRSFSINVPIGKTVNIGLLQRLKRQYTTIHKHAKAVGRGSSEHDENEIAVSFVDYLQGAL
;
A
#
# COMPACT_ATOMS: atom_id res chain seq x y z
N PHE A 1 29.70 12.09 11.95
CA PHE A 1 28.54 12.89 11.50
C PHE A 1 27.46 11.88 11.19
N GLU A 2 26.36 11.92 11.94
CA GLU A 2 25.18 11.10 11.66
C GLU A 2 24.23 11.96 10.83
N GLU A 3 23.83 11.44 9.67
CA GLU A 3 22.89 12.16 8.81
C GLU A 3 21.49 12.13 9.43
N PRO A 4 20.70 13.21 9.32
CA PRO A 4 19.34 13.25 9.84
C PRO A 4 18.51 12.08 9.28
N ASN A 5 17.91 11.28 10.17
CA ASN A 5 17.44 9.94 9.86
C ASN A 5 15.94 9.93 9.50
N SER A 6 15.64 9.56 8.25
CA SER A 6 14.26 9.41 7.74
C SER A 6 13.37 8.40 8.51
N ASN A 7 13.92 7.57 9.39
CA ASN A 7 13.15 6.69 10.28
C ASN A 7 12.49 7.43 11.45
N CYS A 8 12.97 8.62 11.82
CA CYS A 8 12.33 9.48 12.81
C CYS A 8 11.64 10.66 12.11
N ARG A 9 10.31 10.72 12.18
CA ARG A 9 9.51 11.72 11.44
C ARG A 9 9.88 13.17 11.74
N TRP A 10 10.36 13.45 12.94
CA TRP A 10 10.75 14.79 13.39
C TRP A 10 12.20 15.15 13.04
N ASP A 11 12.99 14.18 12.59
CA ASP A 11 14.40 14.32 12.21
C ASP A 11 14.59 14.22 10.68
N ASN A 12 13.50 14.27 9.90
CA ASN A 12 13.57 14.21 8.45
C ASN A 12 13.81 15.61 7.85
N PRO A 13 14.91 15.85 7.10
CA PRO A 13 15.24 17.18 6.59
C PRO A 13 14.19 17.63 5.57
N LEU A 14 13.67 18.85 5.73
CA LEU A 14 12.71 19.45 4.80
C LEU A 14 13.36 19.79 3.45
N ILE A 15 14.65 20.10 3.47
CA ILE A 15 15.43 20.48 2.29
C ILE A 15 16.79 19.78 2.39
N THR A 16 17.19 19.11 1.31
CA THR A 16 18.54 18.56 1.15
C THR A 16 19.18 19.19 -0.07
N PHE A 17 20.40 19.70 0.10
CA PHE A 17 21.17 20.31 -0.97
C PHE A 17 22.48 19.56 -1.17
N ASN A 18 22.81 19.30 -2.43
CA ASN A 18 24.13 18.81 -2.79
C ASN A 18 25.05 20.02 -2.99
N TRP A 19 25.98 20.21 -2.06
CA TRP A 19 26.94 21.32 -2.11
C TRP A 19 27.74 21.36 -3.42
N PHE A 20 28.06 20.20 -4.01
CA PHE A 20 28.87 20.12 -5.23
C PHE A 20 28.14 20.56 -6.49
N GLU A 21 26.81 20.41 -6.55
CA GLU A 21 26.00 20.85 -7.69
C GLU A 21 25.89 22.39 -7.73
N SER A 22 25.98 23.04 -6.57
CA SER A 22 25.92 24.50 -6.45
C SER A 22 27.20 25.23 -6.88
N LEU A 23 28.33 24.51 -6.97
CA LEU A 23 29.62 25.05 -7.40
C LEU A 23 29.80 25.01 -8.93
N GLN A 24 29.01 24.20 -9.65
CA GLN A 24 29.09 24.06 -11.11
C GLN A 24 28.65 25.33 -11.87
N VAL A 25 27.88 26.22 -11.23
CA VAL A 25 27.40 27.46 -11.85
C VAL A 25 28.46 28.57 -11.83
N VAL A 26 29.41 28.54 -10.89
CA VAL A 26 30.42 29.60 -10.76
C VAL A 26 31.56 29.47 -11.78
N HIS A 27 31.77 28.29 -12.37
CA HIS A 27 32.90 28.06 -13.31
C HIS A 27 32.58 28.23 -14.81
N ASN A 28 31.32 28.42 -15.19
CA ASN A 28 30.93 28.49 -16.62
C ASN A 28 30.69 29.92 -17.12
N HIS A 29 31.48 30.90 -16.67
CA HIS A 29 31.41 32.27 -17.23
C HIS A 29 32.50 32.58 -18.27
N ASN A 30 33.24 31.59 -18.75
CA ASN A 30 34.09 31.74 -19.93
C ASN A 30 34.02 30.47 -20.78
N ASN A 31 32.94 30.30 -21.55
CA ASN A 31 33.03 30.04 -22.99
C ASN A 31 31.66 29.70 -23.59
N ASP A 32 31.40 30.42 -24.68
CA ASP A 32 30.58 30.08 -25.83
C ASP A 32 29.04 30.24 -25.78
N GLN A 33 28.65 31.29 -26.49
CA GLN A 33 27.34 31.56 -27.07
C GLN A 33 26.76 30.34 -27.81
N SER A 34 25.49 30.02 -27.57
CA SER A 34 24.45 29.97 -28.62
C SER A 34 23.06 29.56 -28.07
N ASN A 35 22.15 30.54 -28.15
CA ASN A 35 20.70 30.46 -28.35
C ASN A 35 19.92 29.16 -28.03
N LEU A 36 18.89 29.29 -27.18
CA LEU A 36 17.48 29.21 -27.62
C LEU A 36 16.54 29.96 -26.65
N LEU A 37 15.73 30.83 -27.25
CA LEU A 37 14.81 31.87 -26.76
C LEU A 37 13.62 31.34 -25.92
N SER A 38 13.32 31.94 -24.74
CA SER A 38 12.28 32.97 -24.47
C SER A 38 10.87 32.40 -24.18
N SER A 39 10.04 32.85 -23.25
CA SER A 39 10.05 33.98 -22.30
C SER A 39 8.76 33.91 -21.46
N SER A 40 8.80 34.38 -20.21
CA SER A 40 7.67 35.13 -19.65
C SER A 40 8.19 36.27 -18.76
N SER A 41 7.87 37.48 -19.20
CA SER A 41 8.00 38.82 -18.62
C SER A 41 7.12 38.99 -17.36
N SER A 42 7.35 39.85 -16.36
CA SER A 42 8.23 41.03 -16.18
C SER A 42 8.04 41.64 -14.77
N SER A 43 9.12 42.26 -14.26
CA SER A 43 9.23 43.42 -13.32
C SER A 43 9.13 43.19 -11.78
N PRO A 44 9.71 44.09 -10.94
CA PRO A 44 10.89 44.98 -11.07
C PRO A 44 11.88 44.90 -9.87
N ASN A 45 13.09 45.44 -10.01
CA ASN A 45 14.05 45.82 -8.95
C ASN A 45 14.20 44.88 -7.73
N ASP A 46 15.16 43.97 -7.78
CA ASP A 46 15.92 43.62 -6.58
C ASP A 46 17.32 43.17 -7.00
N ASP A 47 18.33 43.93 -6.59
CA ASP A 47 19.76 43.68 -6.79
C ASP A 47 20.25 42.53 -5.90
N ASN A 48 19.50 41.44 -5.85
CA ASN A 48 19.80 40.26 -5.08
C ASN A 48 20.23 39.16 -6.04
N ASN A 49 21.49 39.25 -6.45
CA ASN A 49 22.19 38.25 -7.26
C ASN A 49 22.44 36.99 -6.41
N TRP A 50 21.36 36.37 -5.96
CA TRP A 50 21.37 35.17 -5.17
C TRP A 50 21.63 33.98 -6.10
N SER A 51 22.40 33.00 -5.63
CA SER A 51 22.59 31.77 -6.41
C SER A 51 21.24 31.09 -6.65
N LYS A 52 21.12 30.31 -7.72
CA LYS A 52 19.92 29.50 -8.00
C LYS A 52 19.45 28.71 -6.77
N LEU A 53 20.40 28.19 -5.98
CA LEU A 53 20.13 27.51 -4.71
C LEU A 53 19.44 28.43 -3.68
N ALA A 54 19.89 29.67 -3.54
CA ALA A 54 19.27 30.63 -2.63
C ALA A 54 17.88 31.06 -3.11
N GLN A 55 17.65 31.16 -4.43
CA GLN A 55 16.33 31.40 -5.01
C GLN A 55 15.37 30.23 -4.73
N ASP A 56 15.82 29.00 -4.95
CA ASP A 56 15.04 27.77 -4.72
C ASP A 56 14.72 27.60 -3.23
N LEU A 57 15.67 27.90 -2.34
CA LEU A 57 15.45 27.94 -0.88
C LEU A 57 14.41 29.00 -0.50
N TRP A 58 14.54 30.20 -1.04
CA TRP A 58 13.61 31.30 -0.76
C TRP A 58 12.19 30.94 -1.19
N ILE A 59 12.03 30.39 -2.40
CA ILE A 59 10.74 29.92 -2.91
C ILE A 59 10.18 28.79 -2.03
N ALA A 60 10.99 27.79 -1.69
CA ALA A 60 10.56 26.68 -0.84
C ALA A 60 10.08 27.15 0.55
N VAL A 61 10.77 28.12 1.15
CA VAL A 61 10.42 28.69 2.46
C VAL A 61 9.21 29.62 2.41
N THR A 62 9.11 30.46 1.38
CA THR A 62 8.06 31.51 1.30
C THR A 62 6.78 31.06 0.62
N GLN A 63 6.88 30.18 -0.39
CA GLN A 63 5.73 29.68 -1.16
C GLN A 63 5.27 28.30 -0.69
N GLY A 64 6.07 27.60 0.13
CA GLY A 64 5.73 26.29 0.66
C GLY A 64 5.82 25.14 -0.36
N ASP A 65 6.44 25.37 -1.53
CA ASP A 65 6.71 24.33 -2.53
C ASP A 65 7.88 23.45 -2.10
N LEU A 66 7.64 22.66 -1.04
CA LEU A 66 8.59 21.70 -0.52
C LEU A 66 8.57 20.47 -1.42
N LYS A 67 9.74 20.12 -1.99
CA LYS A 67 9.97 18.90 -2.78
C LYS A 67 9.22 17.72 -2.13
N PRO A 68 8.42 16.94 -2.88
CA PRO A 68 7.50 15.98 -2.31
C PRO A 68 8.23 15.06 -1.34
N VAL A 69 7.69 14.96 -0.13
CA VAL A 69 8.33 14.25 0.97
C VAL A 69 8.70 12.83 0.53
N HIS A 70 9.85 12.35 1.01
CA HIS A 70 10.38 11.01 0.75
C HIS A 70 9.24 9.98 0.76
N ALA A 71 9.25 8.96 -0.13
CA ALA A 71 8.14 8.02 -0.27
C ALA A 71 7.67 7.36 1.04
N ALA A 72 8.54 7.31 2.07
CA ALA A 72 8.24 6.86 3.42
C ALA A 72 7.32 7.80 4.25
N VAL A 73 7.22 9.09 3.88
CA VAL A 73 6.39 10.12 4.53
C VAL A 73 5.14 10.46 3.70
N LYS A 74 5.01 9.91 2.49
CA LYS A 74 3.69 9.82 1.85
C LYS A 74 2.81 9.02 2.80
N MET A 75 1.94 9.72 3.54
CA MET A 75 0.84 9.09 4.25
C MET A 75 0.20 8.13 3.27
N PRO A 76 0.14 6.82 3.56
CA PRO A 76 -0.43 5.85 2.64
C PRO A 76 -1.77 6.40 2.18
N THR A 77 -1.91 6.68 0.88
CA THR A 77 -3.16 7.21 0.32
C THR A 77 -4.29 6.32 0.84
N PRO A 78 -5.21 6.83 1.68
CA PRO A 78 -6.29 6.01 2.22
C PRO A 78 -7.35 5.84 1.12
N SER A 79 -7.03 5.06 0.09
CA SER A 79 -7.93 4.67 -0.99
C SER A 79 -7.98 3.14 -1.13
N SER A 80 -7.80 2.43 -0.01
CA SER A 80 -7.82 0.96 0.06
C SER A 80 -8.65 0.39 1.21
N THR A 81 -9.31 1.25 2.01
CA THR A 81 -9.95 0.90 3.29
C THR A 81 -11.11 -0.07 3.16
N ASN A 82 -12.04 0.13 2.21
CA ASN A 82 -13.25 -0.69 2.16
C ASN A 82 -12.94 -2.17 1.81
N PHE A 83 -12.33 -2.42 0.65
CA PHE A 83 -12.05 -3.78 0.20
C PHE A 83 -11.08 -4.56 1.10
N LEU A 84 -9.96 -3.94 1.54
CA LEU A 84 -8.97 -4.69 2.33
C LEU A 84 -9.53 -5.06 3.71
N HIS A 85 -10.32 -4.17 4.30
CA HIS A 85 -11.04 -4.44 5.53
C HIS A 85 -12.11 -5.51 5.33
N LEU A 86 -12.91 -5.39 4.26
CA LEU A 86 -13.92 -6.37 3.87
C LEU A 86 -13.29 -7.77 3.72
N LEU A 87 -12.16 -7.85 3.04
CA LEU A 87 -11.42 -9.09 2.85
C LEU A 87 -10.95 -9.69 4.17
N GLU A 88 -10.38 -8.89 5.05
CA GLU A 88 -9.87 -9.36 6.35
C GLU A 88 -10.99 -9.83 7.28
N VAL A 89 -12.06 -9.04 7.41
CA VAL A 89 -13.20 -9.34 8.27
C VAL A 89 -13.96 -10.56 7.77
N THR A 90 -14.23 -10.63 6.46
CA THR A 90 -14.96 -11.76 5.85
C THR A 90 -14.17 -13.07 5.97
N THR A 91 -12.88 -13.07 5.64
CA THR A 91 -12.05 -14.28 5.74
C THR A 91 -11.89 -14.76 7.18
N ASN A 92 -11.79 -13.85 8.17
CA ASN A 92 -11.77 -14.21 9.59
C ASN A 92 -13.08 -14.88 10.05
N SER A 93 -14.23 -14.37 9.61
CA SER A 93 -15.53 -14.97 9.91
C SER A 93 -15.64 -16.39 9.33
N LEU A 94 -15.21 -16.56 8.07
CA LEU A 94 -15.22 -17.86 7.39
C LEU A 94 -14.31 -18.89 8.06
N VAL A 95 -13.09 -18.48 8.41
CA VAL A 95 -12.12 -19.34 9.11
C VAL A 95 -12.68 -19.80 10.45
N THR A 96 -13.28 -18.89 11.23
CA THR A 96 -13.85 -19.23 12.54
C THR A 96 -15.04 -20.19 12.40
N SER A 97 -15.95 -19.93 11.46
CA SER A 97 -17.11 -20.80 11.22
C SER A 97 -16.68 -22.20 10.72
N PHE A 98 -15.74 -22.25 9.77
CA PHE A 98 -15.20 -23.52 9.26
C PHE A 98 -14.51 -24.34 10.36
N LEU A 99 -13.69 -23.71 11.22
CA LEU A 99 -13.07 -24.40 12.35
C LEU A 99 -14.09 -24.91 13.36
N SER A 100 -15.18 -24.19 13.58
CA SER A 100 -16.26 -24.66 14.44
C SER A 100 -16.90 -25.93 13.86
N SER A 101 -17.20 -25.91 12.56
CA SER A 101 -17.76 -27.07 11.84
C SER A 101 -16.79 -28.27 11.82
N LEU A 102 -15.49 -28.02 11.66
CA LEU A 102 -14.46 -29.07 11.74
C LEU A 102 -14.43 -29.75 13.11
N LYS A 103 -14.58 -28.99 14.20
CA LYS A 103 -14.58 -29.52 15.56
C LYS A 103 -15.85 -30.31 15.88
N ASP A 104 -16.97 -29.96 15.24
CA ASP A 104 -18.26 -30.61 15.43
C ASP A 104 -18.40 -31.88 14.57
N SER A 105 -17.60 -32.02 13.50
CA SER A 105 -17.60 -33.19 12.64
C SER A 105 -16.93 -34.40 13.32
N PRO A 106 -17.67 -35.49 13.59
CA PRO A 106 -17.11 -36.70 14.21
C PRO A 106 -16.34 -37.60 13.22
N ILE A 107 -16.41 -37.30 11.92
CA ILE A 107 -15.81 -38.09 10.84
C ILE A 107 -14.49 -37.43 10.42
N SER A 108 -13.43 -38.21 10.17
CA SER A 108 -12.04 -37.78 9.87
C SER A 108 -11.82 -37.13 8.47
N TYR A 109 -12.85 -36.37 8.08
CA TYR A 109 -13.07 -35.39 7.03
C TYR A 109 -13.40 -35.88 5.61
N GLY A 110 -14.44 -35.29 5.04
CA GLY A 110 -14.99 -35.45 3.70
C GLY A 110 -15.69 -34.13 3.33
N PRO A 111 -16.87 -34.13 2.66
CA PRO A 111 -17.61 -32.89 2.41
C PRO A 111 -18.11 -32.29 3.73
N ILE A 112 -17.59 -31.12 4.10
CA ILE A 112 -17.96 -30.35 5.29
C ILE A 112 -18.80 -29.15 4.85
N THR A 113 -19.99 -29.03 5.41
CA THR A 113 -20.86 -27.88 5.21
C THR A 113 -20.88 -27.01 6.45
N PHE A 114 -20.74 -25.70 6.26
CA PHE A 114 -20.75 -24.74 7.36
C PHE A 114 -21.47 -23.46 6.95
N SER A 115 -22.14 -22.84 7.92
CA SER A 115 -22.82 -21.56 7.73
C SER A 115 -21.99 -20.46 8.37
N SER A 116 -21.62 -19.45 7.59
CA SER A 116 -20.88 -18.28 8.08
C SER A 116 -21.73 -17.03 7.94
N LEU A 117 -21.71 -16.20 8.99
CA LEU A 117 -22.29 -14.87 8.96
C LEU A 117 -21.31 -13.93 8.27
N LEU A 118 -21.74 -13.34 7.16
CA LEU A 118 -21.02 -12.28 6.47
C LEU A 118 -21.14 -11.00 7.32
N PRO A 119 -20.07 -10.51 7.96
CA PRO A 119 -20.16 -9.49 9.02
C PRO A 119 -20.65 -8.12 8.56
N ILE A 120 -20.60 -7.82 7.25
CA ILE A 120 -20.92 -6.49 6.73
C ILE A 120 -22.31 -6.47 6.11
N SER A 121 -22.70 -7.54 5.41
CA SER A 121 -24.07 -7.71 4.89
C SER A 121 -25.04 -8.31 5.92
N ASN A 122 -24.56 -8.81 7.07
CA ASN A 122 -25.32 -9.52 8.08
C ASN A 122 -26.16 -10.68 7.50
N ARG A 123 -25.68 -11.28 6.41
CA ARG A 123 -26.33 -12.42 5.77
C ARG A 123 -25.62 -13.70 6.18
N THR A 124 -26.39 -14.73 6.49
CA THR A 124 -25.84 -16.05 6.70
C THR A 124 -25.75 -16.77 5.37
N ARG A 125 -24.57 -17.30 5.04
CA ARG A 125 -24.36 -18.07 3.82
C ARG A 125 -23.74 -19.41 4.15
N SER A 126 -24.22 -20.46 3.48
CA SER A 126 -23.70 -21.82 3.63
C SER A 126 -22.64 -22.09 2.57
N PHE A 127 -21.53 -22.67 3.00
CA PHE A 127 -20.39 -23.06 2.18
C PHE A 127 -20.12 -24.54 2.35
N SER A 128 -19.53 -25.16 1.33
CA SER A 128 -19.16 -26.58 1.34
C SER A 128 -17.71 -26.70 0.92
N ILE A 129 -16.89 -27.36 1.75
CA ILE A 129 -15.49 -27.67 1.45
C ILE A 129 -15.31 -29.17 1.59
N ASN A 130 -14.76 -29.82 0.56
CA ASN A 130 -14.33 -31.19 0.61
C ASN A 130 -12.89 -31.26 1.11
N VAL A 131 -12.72 -31.79 2.32
CA VAL A 131 -11.40 -32.06 2.90
C VAL A 131 -11.07 -33.52 2.66
N PRO A 132 -9.91 -33.84 2.04
CA PRO A 132 -9.50 -35.22 1.84
C PRO A 132 -9.37 -35.98 3.16
N ILE A 133 -9.93 -37.19 3.20
CA ILE A 133 -9.87 -38.08 4.36
C ILE A 133 -8.42 -38.29 4.78
N GLY A 134 -8.13 -38.10 6.07
CA GLY A 134 -6.80 -38.32 6.63
C GLY A 134 -5.85 -37.11 6.58
N LYS A 135 -6.26 -35.98 6.00
CA LYS A 135 -5.51 -34.71 6.15
C LYS A 135 -5.90 -34.03 7.46
N THR A 136 -4.90 -33.62 8.24
CA THR A 136 -5.12 -32.87 9.48
C THR A 136 -5.25 -31.38 9.16
N VAL A 137 -6.49 -30.88 9.19
CA VAL A 137 -6.74 -29.43 9.08
C VAL A 137 -6.56 -28.79 10.45
N ASN A 138 -5.44 -28.09 10.63
CA ASN A 138 -5.12 -27.36 11.86
C ASN A 138 -5.41 -25.86 11.70
N ILE A 139 -5.78 -25.18 12.79
CA ILE A 139 -5.86 -23.71 12.88
C ILE A 139 -4.62 -23.03 12.27
N GLY A 140 -3.42 -23.57 12.50
CA GLY A 140 -2.17 -23.02 11.94
C GLY A 140 -2.13 -23.04 10.42
N LEU A 141 -2.57 -24.13 9.79
CA LEU A 141 -2.66 -24.24 8.33
C LEU A 141 -3.67 -23.23 7.77
N LEU A 142 -4.86 -23.17 8.37
CA LEU A 142 -5.93 -22.29 7.91
C LEU A 142 -5.57 -20.81 8.06
N GLN A 143 -4.90 -20.44 9.15
CA GLN A 143 -4.35 -19.08 9.35
C GLN A 143 -3.24 -18.77 8.34
N ARG A 144 -2.42 -19.74 7.96
CA ARG A 144 -1.41 -19.56 6.90
C ARG A 144 -2.06 -19.36 5.53
N LEU A 145 -3.04 -20.17 5.16
CA LEU A 145 -3.80 -20.03 3.91
C LEU A 145 -4.50 -18.67 3.84
N LYS A 146 -5.11 -18.21 4.94
CA LYS A 146 -5.67 -16.85 5.04
C LYS A 146 -4.62 -15.78 4.77
N ARG A 147 -3.43 -15.88 5.40
CA ARG A 147 -2.34 -14.92 5.19
C ARG A 147 -1.84 -14.93 3.75
N GLN A 148 -1.74 -16.10 3.11
CA GLN A 148 -1.36 -16.20 1.70
C GLN A 148 -2.39 -15.52 0.80
N TYR A 149 -3.67 -15.86 0.96
CA TYR A 149 -4.77 -15.25 0.23
C TYR A 149 -4.79 -13.72 0.37
N THR A 150 -4.79 -13.21 1.61
CA THR A 150 -4.79 -11.76 1.88
C THR A 150 -3.57 -11.04 1.30
N THR A 151 -2.39 -11.66 1.33
CA THR A 151 -1.16 -11.08 0.76
C THR A 151 -1.24 -10.98 -0.76
N ILE A 152 -1.76 -12.01 -1.43
CA ILE A 152 -1.96 -12.02 -2.89
C ILE A 152 -2.91 -10.90 -3.30
N HIS A 153 -4.04 -10.74 -2.63
CA HIS A 153 -5.02 -9.68 -2.95
C HIS A 153 -4.50 -8.28 -2.60
N LYS A 154 -3.74 -8.12 -1.52
CA LYS A 154 -3.04 -6.86 -1.19
C LYS A 154 -2.05 -6.47 -2.29
N HIS A 155 -1.24 -7.43 -2.74
CA HIS A 155 -0.28 -7.22 -3.81
C HIS A 155 -0.97 -6.92 -5.15
N ALA A 156 -2.01 -7.68 -5.52
CA ALA A 156 -2.76 -7.47 -6.76
C ALA A 156 -3.39 -6.07 -6.82
N LYS A 157 -3.92 -5.58 -5.70
CA LYS A 157 -4.44 -4.22 -5.58
C LYS A 157 -3.34 -3.16 -5.70
N ALA A 158 -2.18 -3.39 -5.08
CA ALA A 158 -1.04 -2.48 -5.19
C ALA A 158 -0.50 -2.36 -6.62
N VAL A 159 -0.55 -3.44 -7.40
CA VAL A 159 -0.11 -3.49 -8.81
C VAL A 159 -1.21 -2.99 -9.78
N GLY A 160 -2.39 -2.61 -9.29
CA GLY A 160 -3.51 -2.14 -10.12
C GLY A 160 -4.15 -3.25 -10.97
N ARG A 161 -3.89 -4.52 -10.63
CA ARG A 161 -4.47 -5.70 -11.30
C ARG A 161 -5.69 -6.28 -10.58
N GLY A 162 -6.05 -5.72 -9.42
CA GLY A 162 -7.28 -6.09 -8.71
C GLY A 162 -8.47 -5.29 -9.20
N SER A 163 -9.62 -5.95 -9.40
CA SER A 163 -10.89 -5.26 -9.63
C SER A 163 -11.18 -4.32 -8.45
N SER A 164 -11.63 -3.10 -8.73
CA SER A 164 -11.89 -2.08 -7.71
C SER A 164 -13.14 -2.37 -6.87
N GLU A 165 -14.04 -3.22 -7.36
CA GLU A 165 -15.24 -3.66 -6.66
C GLU A 165 -15.18 -5.17 -6.51
N HIS A 166 -14.99 -5.61 -5.27
CA HIS A 166 -15.23 -6.99 -4.87
C HIS A 166 -16.23 -6.94 -3.74
N ASP A 167 -17.40 -7.51 -3.98
CA ASP A 167 -18.44 -7.63 -2.97
C ASP A 167 -18.04 -8.66 -1.92
N GLU A 168 -18.59 -8.52 -0.71
CA GLU A 168 -18.36 -9.45 0.41
C GLU A 168 -18.61 -10.91 0.01
N ASN A 169 -19.66 -11.11 -0.80
CA ASN A 169 -20.07 -12.40 -1.32
C ASN A 169 -19.04 -13.01 -2.26
N GLU A 170 -18.48 -12.19 -3.15
CA GLU A 170 -17.49 -12.64 -4.12
C GLU A 170 -16.20 -13.04 -3.41
N ILE A 171 -15.78 -12.23 -2.42
CA ILE A 171 -14.62 -12.54 -1.58
C ILE A 171 -14.85 -13.85 -0.81
N ALA A 172 -16.04 -14.04 -0.25
CA ALA A 172 -16.35 -15.23 0.51
C ALA A 172 -16.30 -16.50 -0.35
N VAL A 173 -16.87 -16.46 -1.56
CA VAL A 173 -16.83 -17.57 -2.51
C VAL A 173 -15.40 -17.82 -2.98
N SER A 174 -14.69 -16.77 -3.42
CA SER A 174 -13.30 -16.86 -3.87
C SER A 174 -12.38 -17.44 -2.80
N PHE A 175 -12.55 -17.06 -1.54
CA PHE A 175 -11.76 -17.59 -0.44
C PHE A 175 -12.06 -19.07 -0.18
N VAL A 176 -13.32 -19.49 -0.25
CA VAL A 176 -13.71 -20.89 -0.09
C VAL A 176 -13.17 -21.74 -1.23
N ASP A 177 -13.22 -21.25 -2.47
CA ASP A 177 -12.63 -21.92 -3.63
C ASP A 177 -11.10 -22.04 -3.48
N TYR A 178 -10.45 -20.98 -2.97
CA TYR A 178 -9.03 -21.00 -2.66
C TYR A 178 -8.70 -22.05 -1.57
N LEU A 179 -9.50 -22.14 -0.52
CA LEU A 179 -9.34 -23.20 0.49
C LEU A 179 -9.55 -24.59 -0.12
N GLN A 180 -10.55 -24.76 -0.97
CA GLN A 180 -10.82 -26.03 -1.65
C GLN A 180 -9.66 -26.48 -2.54
N GLY A 181 -8.99 -25.56 -3.24
CA GLY A 181 -7.82 -25.86 -4.06
C GLY A 181 -6.54 -26.07 -3.28
N ALA A 182 -6.45 -25.51 -2.06
CA ALA A 182 -5.25 -25.59 -1.22
C ALA A 182 -5.27 -26.74 -0.20
N LEU A 183 -6.45 -27.28 0.12
CA LEU A 183 -6.67 -28.41 1.03
C LEU A 183 -6.53 -29.75 0.32
#